data_AF-A0A653VJ87-F1
#
_entry.id   AF-A0A653VJ87-F1
#
_cell.length_a   1.000
_cell.length_b   1.000
_cell.length_c   1.000
_cell.angle_alpha   90.00
_cell.angle_beta   90.00
_cell.angle_gamma   90.00
#
_symmetry.space_group_name_H-M   'P 1'
#
loop_
_entity.id
_entity.type
_entity.pdbx_description
1 polymer ?
#
loop_
_entity_poly.entity_id
_entity_poly.type
_entity_poly.pdbx_seq_one_letter_code
_entity_poly.pdbx_strand_id
1 'polypeptide(L)' 'MRVSAYHSTNPSDPDVHHVFDNCVSGSQIPSWNREQGTNGWRLCDHCRDM' A
#
# COMPACT_ATOMS: atom_id res chain seq x y z
N MET A 1 1.84 -1.19 -12.90
CA MET A 1 0.61 -0.52 -13.36
C MET A 1 -0.03 0.20 -12.19
N ARG A 2 -0.58 1.41 -12.40
CA ARG A 2 -1.25 2.14 -11.31
C ARG A 2 -2.59 1.49 -10.98
N VAL A 3 -2.86 1.29 -9.70
CA VAL A 3 -4.08 0.70 -9.16
C VAL A 3 -4.74 1.67 -8.17
N SER A 4 -5.98 1.37 -7.77
CA SER A 4 -6.65 2.07 -6.67
C SER A 4 -5.77 2.04 -5.43
N ALA A 5 -5.72 3.16 -4.70
CA ALA A 5 -4.95 3.23 -3.48
C ALA A 5 -5.40 2.13 -2.50
N TYR A 6 -4.44 1.47 -1.85
CA TYR A 6 -4.68 0.51 -0.80
C TYR A 6 -3.60 0.60 0.27
N HIS A 7 -3.91 0.13 1.47
CA HIS A 7 -2.98 0.11 2.59
C HIS A 7 -3.13 -1.20 3.38
N SER A 8 -2.17 -1.49 4.25
CA SER A 8 -2.29 -2.62 5.17
C SER A 8 -3.14 -2.25 6.37
N THR A 9 -4.03 -3.14 6.79
CA THR A 9 -4.78 -3.03 8.05
C THR A 9 -4.05 -3.67 9.22
N ASN A 10 -2.91 -4.32 8.96
CA ASN A 10 -2.09 -4.92 10.01
C ASN A 10 -1.32 -3.83 10.76
N PRO A 11 -1.49 -3.68 12.08
CA PRO A 11 -0.80 -2.65 12.87
C PRO A 11 0.72 -2.84 12.96
N SER A 12 1.25 -3.98 12.50
CA SER A 12 2.70 -4.22 12.43
C SER A 12 3.31 -3.71 11.13
N ASP A 13 2.50 -3.40 10.11
CA ASP A 13 2.95 -2.86 8.85
C ASP A 13 3.07 -1.32 8.93
N PRO A 14 3.90 -0.68 8.09
CA PRO A 14 4.03 0.77 8.10
C PRO A 14 2.74 1.48 7.69
N ASP A 15 2.47 2.65 8.31
CA ASP A 15 1.38 3.56 7.96
C ASP A 15 1.64 4.25 6.60
N VAL A 16 1.50 3.50 5.51
CA VAL A 16 1.69 3.95 4.14
C VAL A 16 0.62 3.36 3.22
N HIS A 17 0.32 4.05 2.13
CA HIS A 17 -0.54 3.54 1.07
C HIS A 17 0.25 3.26 -0.22
N HIS A 18 -0.28 2.33 -1.00
CA HIS A 18 0.28 1.84 -2.24
C HIS A 18 -0.67 2.17 -3.39
N VAL A 19 -0.11 2.58 -4.52
CA VAL A 19 -0.88 2.93 -5.73
C VAL A 19 -0.41 2.14 -6.95
N PHE A 20 0.51 1.19 -6.78
CA PHE A 20 1.05 0.35 -7.83
C PHE A 20 0.88 -1.13 -7.48
N ASP A 21 0.53 -1.95 -8.48
CA ASP A 21 0.42 -3.42 -8.33
C ASP A 21 1.78 -4.11 -8.17
N ASN A 22 2.82 -3.53 -8.78
CA ASN A 22 4.20 -3.98 -8.74
C ASN A 22 5.01 -3.36 -7.59
N CYS A 23 4.35 -2.77 -6.61
CA CYS A 23 5.01 -2.30 -5.40
C CYS A 23 5.42 -3.49 -4.52
N VAL A 24 6.72 -3.73 -4.34
CA VAL A 24 7.23 -4.90 -3.59
C VAL A 24 6.62 -5.01 -2.20
N SER A 25 6.58 -3.91 -1.44
CA SER A 25 5.96 -3.88 -0.11
C SER A 25 4.45 -4.10 -0.18
N GLY A 26 3.77 -3.53 -1.17
CA GLY A 26 2.32 -3.69 -1.35
C GLY A 26 1.93 -5.12 -1.75
N SER A 27 2.76 -5.78 -2.57
CA SER A 27 2.59 -7.18 -2.98
C SER A 27 2.77 -8.17 -1.82
N GLN A 28 3.54 -7.79 -0.79
CA GLN A 28 3.72 -8.60 0.43
C GLN A 28 2.51 -8.53 1.37
N ILE A 29 1.65 -7.52 1.25
CA ILE A 29 0.45 -7.41 2.08
C ILE A 29 -0.55 -8.51 1.64
N PRO A 30 -0.94 -9.43 2.55
CA PRO A 30 -1.95 -10.42 2.25
C PRO A 30 -3.26 -9.76 1.81
N SER A 31 -4.01 -10.39 0.90
CA SER A 31 -5.25 -9.80 0.38
C SER A 31 -6.30 -9.51 1.46
N TRP A 32 -6.33 -10.32 2.54
CA TRP A 32 -7.22 -10.12 3.69
C TRP A 32 -6.80 -8.97 4.61
N ASN A 33 -5.55 -8.50 4.50
CA ASN A 33 -5.04 -7.33 5.22
C ASN A 33 -4.98 -6.08 4.33
N ARG A 34 -5.44 -6.16 3.07
CA ARG A 34 -5.48 -5.01 2.16
C ARG A 34 -6.83 -4.32 2.26
N GLU A 35 -6.81 -3.06 2.64
CA GLU A 35 -7.98 -2.20 2.61
C GLU A 35 -7.82 -1.11 1.57
N GLN A 36 -8.90 -0.82 0.84
CA GLN A 36 -8.89 0.21 -0.19
C GLN A 36 -8.92 1.61 0.44
N GLY A 37 -8.24 2.54 -0.20
CA GLY A 37 -8.08 3.91 0.26
C GLY A 37 -6.68 4.20 0.76
N THR A 38 -6.46 5.46 1.14
CA THR A 38 -5.16 5.95 1.61
C THR A 38 -5.04 5.98 3.13
N ASN A 39 -6.16 5.90 3.85
CA ASN A 39 -6.26 6.14 5.29
C ASN A 39 -5.63 7.47 5.78
N GLY A 40 -5.44 8.44 4.87
CA GLY A 40 -4.66 9.65 5.15
C GLY A 40 -3.16 9.43 5.31
N TRP A 41 -2.68 8.21 5.08
CA TRP A 41 -1.27 7.84 5.21
C TRP A 41 -0.44 8.34 4.02
N ARG A 42 0.86 8.48 4.24
CA ARG A 42 1.79 8.87 3.18
C ARG A 42 1.91 7.78 2.12
N LEU A 43 2.33 8.16 0.92
CA LEU A 43 2.66 7.19 -0.12
C LEU A 43 3.87 6.35 0.35
N CYS A 44 3.86 5.05 0.04
CA CYS A 44 5.04 4.22 0.30
C CYS A 44 6.23 4.73 -0.54
N ASP A 45 7.45 4.65 -0.01
CA ASP A 45 8.63 5.21 -0.67
C ASP A 45 8.83 4.63 -2.09
N HIS A 46 8.64 3.32 -2.26
CA HIS A 46 8.70 2.68 -3.58
C HIS A 46 7.60 3.13 -4.55
N CYS A 47 6.41 3.45 -4.04
CA CYS A 47 5.34 4.01 -4.88
C CYS A 47 5.57 5.50 -5.16
N ARG A 48 6.35 6.21 -4.34
CA ARG A 48 6.69 7.62 -4.57
C ARG A 48 7.74 7.77 -5.65
N ASP A 49 8.68 6.82 -5.68
CA ASP A 49 9.85 6.87 -6.56
C ASP A 49 9.63 6.13 -7.91
N MET A 50 8.42 5.60 -8.15
CA MET A 50 7.95 5.00 -9.41
C MET A 50 7.09 5.95 -10.23
#